data_AF-A0A379ZKK2-F1
#
_entry.id   AF-A0A379ZKK2-F1
#
_cell.length_a   1.000
_cell.length_b   1.000
_cell.length_c   1.000
_cell.angle_alpha   90.00
_cell.angle_beta   90.00
_cell.angle_gamma   90.00
#
_symmetry.space_group_name_H-M   'P 1'
#
loop_
_entity.id
_entity.type
_entity.pdbx_description
1 polymer ?
#
loop_
_entity_poly.entity_id
_entity_poly.type
_entity_poly.pdbx_seq_one_letter_code
_entity_poly.pdbx_strand_id
1 'polypeptide(L)'
;MLQRDAKNYRIHSVSLLLSQIEVRAMSDIDPLLPALQQALEHAKQEAGLAMAALLVTDITCRRSTLYFSPNRVLDIRQVSLPGMTSRKKEVLPWLTRQIANAGR
;
A
#
# COMPACT_ATOMS: atom_id res chain seq x y z
N MET A 1 -8.92 5.17 -11.25
CA MET A 1 -7.45 5.17 -11.09
C MET A 1 -6.95 4.13 -10.09
N LEU A 2 -7.55 4.00 -8.90
CA LEU A 2 -7.08 3.04 -7.87
C LEU A 2 -7.18 1.55 -8.28
N GLN A 3 -8.19 1.18 -9.06
CA GLN A 3 -8.45 -0.22 -9.43
C GLN A 3 -7.53 -0.76 -10.54
N ARG A 4 -6.82 0.10 -11.29
CA ARG A 4 -6.09 -0.32 -12.48
C ARG A 4 -4.94 -1.28 -12.19
N ASP A 5 -4.30 -1.15 -11.03
CA ASP A 5 -3.29 -2.11 -10.56
C ASP A 5 -3.49 -2.47 -9.08
N ALA A 6 -4.74 -2.75 -8.70
CA ALA A 6 -5.06 -3.27 -7.38
C ALA A 6 -5.02 -4.81 -7.37
N LYS A 7 -4.39 -5.40 -6.35
CA LYS A 7 -4.36 -6.85 -6.16
C LYS A 7 -4.70 -7.23 -4.72
N ASN A 8 -5.52 -8.26 -4.58
CA ASN A 8 -5.81 -8.88 -3.29
C ASN A 8 -4.73 -9.91 -2.95
N TYR A 9 -4.27 -9.87 -1.71
CA TYR A 9 -3.32 -10.80 -1.15
C TYR A 9 -3.87 -11.37 0.16
N ARG A 10 -3.45 -12.59 0.47
CA ARG A 10 -3.58 -13.18 1.79
C ARG A 10 -2.17 -13.35 2.35
N ILE A 11 -1.86 -12.66 3.43
CA ILE A 11 -0.59 -12.77 4.14
C ILE A 11 -0.91 -13.34 5.52
N HIS A 12 -0.56 -14.61 5.75
CA HIS A 12 -1.03 -15.36 6.92
C HIS A 12 -2.58 -15.31 7.02
N SER A 13 -3.12 -14.86 8.15
CA SER A 13 -4.57 -14.66 8.36
C SER A 13 -5.08 -13.29 7.88
N VAL A 14 -4.21 -12.40 7.39
CA VAL A 14 -4.55 -11.04 7.01
C VAL A 14 -4.92 -10.95 5.53
N SER A 15 -6.14 -10.51 5.25
CA SER A 15 -6.60 -10.13 3.91
C SER A 15 -6.20 -8.69 3.60
N LEU A 16 -5.51 -8.48 2.48
CA LEU A 16 -4.90 -7.21 2.10
C LEU A 16 -5.22 -6.83 0.65
N LEU A 17 -5.70 -5.61 0.42
CA LEU A 17 -5.69 -4.97 -0.89
C LEU A 17 -4.40 -4.16 -1.06
N LEU A 18 -3.64 -4.37 -2.13
CA LEU A 18 -2.46 -3.56 -2.45
C LEU A 18 -2.57 -3.00 -3.87
N SER A 19 -2.78 -1.69 -3.95
CA SER A 19 -2.79 -0.93 -5.20
C SER A 19 -1.43 -0.27 -5.45
N GLN A 20 -1.07 -0.07 -6.72
CA GLN A 20 0.18 0.58 -7.11
C GLN A 20 -0.06 1.72 -8.12
N ILE A 21 0.66 2.82 -7.92
CA ILE A 21 0.74 3.95 -8.85
C ILE A 21 2.21 4.30 -9.04
N GLU A 22 2.61 4.51 -10.30
CA GLU A 22 3.94 5.00 -10.65
C GLU A 22 3.85 6.48 -11.05
N VAL A 23 4.76 7.29 -10.51
CA VAL A 23 4.82 8.74 -10.73
C VAL A 23 6.24 9.16 -11.05
N ARG A 24 6.40 10.29 -11.76
CA ARG A 24 7.73 10.86 -12.03
C ARG A 24 8.25 11.65 -10.85
N ALA A 25 7.35 12.28 -10.09
CA ALA A 25 7.62 12.92 -8.82
C ALA A 25 6.43 12.73 -7.87
N MET A 26 6.69 12.72 -6.57
CA MET A 26 5.61 12.59 -5.58
C MET A 26 4.59 13.75 -5.65
N SER A 27 5.03 14.95 -6.06
CA SER A 27 4.15 16.10 -6.30
C SER A 27 3.05 15.83 -7.31
N ASP A 28 3.23 14.86 -8.22
CA ASP A 28 2.23 14.49 -9.22
C ASP A 28 0.99 13.85 -8.58
N ILE A 29 1.13 13.26 -7.38
CA ILE A 29 0.04 12.58 -6.67
C ILE A 29 -0.49 13.35 -5.46
N ASP A 30 0.28 14.29 -4.90
CA ASP A 30 -0.05 14.97 -3.64
C ASP A 30 -1.50 15.54 -3.61
N PRO A 31 -2.00 16.23 -4.65
CA PRO A 31 -3.38 16.74 -4.64
C PRO A 31 -4.46 15.65 -4.64
N LEU A 32 -4.13 14.47 -5.17
CA LEU A 32 -5.04 13.34 -5.32
C LEU A 32 -4.95 12.36 -4.15
N LEU A 33 -3.88 12.42 -3.37
CA LEU A 33 -3.58 11.45 -2.32
C LEU A 33 -4.71 11.32 -1.28
N PRO A 34 -5.35 12.39 -0.77
CA PRO A 34 -6.47 12.26 0.17
C PRO A 34 -7.65 11.49 -0.44
N ALA A 35 -8.03 11.82 -1.68
CA ALA A 35 -9.13 11.15 -2.37
C ALA A 35 -8.81 9.67 -2.65
N LEU A 36 -7.56 9.35 -2.99
CA LEU A 36 -7.10 7.98 -3.18
C LEU A 36 -7.12 7.17 -1.88
N GLN A 37 -6.71 7.76 -0.76
CA GLN A 37 -6.78 7.11 0.55
C GLN A 37 -8.23 6.85 0.98
N GLN A 38 -9.14 7.79 0.71
CA GLN A 38 -10.57 7.59 0.97
C GLN A 38 -11.14 6.46 0.11
N ALA A 39 -10.82 6.44 -1.19
CA ALA A 39 -11.25 5.36 -2.08
C ALA A 39 -10.66 3.99 -1.69
N LEU A 40 -9.43 3.97 -1.18
CA LEU A 40 -8.78 2.77 -0.66
C LEU A 40 -9.48 2.24 0.59
N GLU A 41 -9.85 3.12 1.52
CA GLU A 41 -10.61 2.74 2.72
C GLU A 41 -12.01 2.22 2.36
N HIS A 42 -12.70 2.87 1.42
CA HIS A 42 -13.98 2.39 0.92
C HIS A 42 -13.87 0.98 0.32
N ALA A 43 -12.89 0.76 -0.55
CA ALA A 43 -12.65 -0.56 -1.15
C ALA A 43 -12.32 -1.63 -0.11
N LYS A 44 -11.58 -1.28 0.96
CA LYS A 44 -11.33 -2.18 2.09
C LYS A 44 -12.63 -2.59 2.78
N GLN A 45 -13.50 -1.63 3.06
CA GLN A 45 -14.78 -1.84 3.75
C GLN A 45 -15.74 -2.68 2.90
N GLU A 46 -15.91 -2.33 1.62
CA GLU A 46 -16.77 -3.06 0.68
C GLU A 46 -16.36 -4.52 0.52
N ALA A 47 -15.05 -4.78 0.46
CA ALA A 47 -14.52 -6.14 0.28
C ALA A 47 -14.32 -6.90 1.61
N GLY A 48 -14.63 -6.29 2.76
CA GLY A 48 -14.45 -6.92 4.08
C GLY A 48 -12.99 -7.29 4.39
N LEU A 49 -12.04 -6.48 3.93
CA LEU A 49 -10.60 -6.76 4.07
C LEU A 49 -10.06 -6.24 5.41
N ALA A 50 -9.08 -6.93 5.97
CA ALA A 50 -8.43 -6.51 7.21
C ALA A 50 -7.56 -5.26 6.99
N MET A 51 -7.01 -5.09 5.79
CA MET A 51 -6.11 -3.99 5.44
C MET A 51 -6.21 -3.61 3.96
N ALA A 52 -5.93 -2.35 3.67
CA ALA A 52 -5.65 -1.90 2.31
C ALA A 52 -4.47 -0.91 2.31
N ALA A 53 -3.66 -0.96 1.26
CA ALA A 53 -2.49 -0.10 1.08
C ALA A 53 -2.35 0.38 -0.36
N LEU A 54 -1.88 1.61 -0.51
CA LEU A 54 -1.50 2.23 -1.78
C LEU A 54 0.02 2.38 -1.82
N LEU A 55 0.65 1.76 -2.81
CA LEU A 55 2.06 1.89 -3.13
C LEU A 55 2.24 2.97 -4.19
N VAL A 56 2.79 4.12 -3.82
CA VAL A 56 3.20 5.14 -4.80
C VAL A 56 4.70 5.00 -5.04
N THR A 57 5.10 4.80 -6.29
CA THR A 57 6.50 4.61 -6.67
C THR A 57 6.97 5.78 -7.50
N ASP A 58 7.93 6.53 -6.98
CA ASP A 58 8.70 7.50 -7.73
C ASP A 58 9.72 6.73 -8.58
N ILE A 59 9.45 6.62 -9.88
CA ILE A 59 10.29 5.87 -10.82
C ILE A 59 11.60 6.58 -11.12
N THR A 60 11.66 7.90 -10.90
CA THR A 60 12.85 8.72 -11.13
C THR A 60 13.84 8.52 -9.97
N CYS A 61 13.36 8.57 -8.74
CA CYS A 61 14.16 8.40 -7.52
C CYS A 61 14.30 6.94 -7.06
N ARG A 62 13.62 5.99 -7.73
CA ARG A 62 13.57 4.57 -7.36
C ARG A 62 13.21 4.36 -5.89
N ARG A 63 12.12 4.99 -5.46
CA ARG A 63 11.63 4.93 -4.08
C ARG A 63 10.12 4.78 -4.09
N SER A 64 9.62 3.89 -3.25
CA SER A 64 8.19 3.80 -2.99
C SER A 64 7.81 4.37 -1.63
N THR A 65 6.58 4.84 -1.53
CA THR A 65 5.90 5.12 -0.26
C THR A 65 4.63 4.29 -0.21
N LEU A 66 4.44 3.56 0.88
CA LEU A 66 3.19 2.88 1.19
C LEU A 66 2.33 3.80 2.05
N TYR A 67 1.08 3.97 1.65
CA TYR A 67 0.03 4.62 2.44
C TYR A 67 -0.99 3.55 2.83
N PHE A 68 -1.20 3.38 4.13
CA PHE A 68 -2.16 2.42 4.64
C PHE A 68 -3.48 3.10 4.91
N SER A 69 -4.57 2.41 4.60
CA SER A 69 -5.86 2.79 5.16
C SER A 69 -5.90 2.44 6.66
N PRO A 70 -6.77 3.08 7.46
CA PRO A 70 -6.91 2.76 8.89
C PRO A 70 -7.10 1.26 9.10
N ASN A 71 -6.23 0.63 9.89
CA ASN A 71 -6.29 -0.80 10.15
C ASN A 71 -5.75 -1.10 11.56
N ARG A 72 -6.06 -2.28 12.09
CA ARG A 72 -5.59 -2.75 13.42
C ARG A 72 -4.43 -3.74 13.33
N VAL A 73 -3.93 -4.01 12.12
CA VAL A 73 -2.90 -5.02 11.88
C VAL A 73 -1.50 -4.42 12.05
N LEU A 74 -1.28 -3.24 11.47
CA LEU A 74 -0.04 -2.49 11.57
C LEU A 74 -0.38 -1.11 12.13
N ASP A 75 0.29 -0.71 13.21
CA ASP A 75 0.21 0.66 13.74
C ASP A 75 1.11 1.62 12.93
N ILE A 76 0.93 1.60 11.60
CA ILE A 76 1.70 2.37 10.64
C ILE A 76 0.72 2.97 9.63
N ARG A 77 0.68 4.31 9.56
CA ARG A 77 -0.15 5.03 8.57
C ARG A 77 0.53 5.13 7.21
N GLN A 78 1.85 5.28 7.21
CA GLN A 78 2.65 5.33 5.99
C GLN A 78 4.09 4.94 6.27
N VAL A 79 4.81 4.51 5.24
CA VAL A 79 6.23 4.19 5.33
C VAL A 79 6.93 4.46 4.00
N SER A 80 8.11 5.06 4.06
CA SER A 80 8.98 5.21 2.90
C SER A 80 9.88 3.98 2.77
N LEU A 81 10.00 3.47 1.54
CA LEU A 81 10.77 2.29 1.17
C LEU A 81 11.82 2.67 0.10
N PRO A 82 12.97 3.24 0.49
CA PRO A 82 14.04 3.59 -0.44
C PRO A 82 14.55 2.35 -1.19
N GLY A 83 14.77 2.49 -2.50
CA GLY A 83 15.30 1.41 -3.35
C GLY A 83 14.29 0.34 -3.74
N MET A 84 13.09 0.31 -3.13
CA MET A 84 12.04 -0.63 -3.49
C MET A 84 11.12 -0.01 -4.54
N THR A 85 10.87 -0.75 -5.62
CA THR A 85 9.99 -0.32 -6.73
C THR A 85 9.06 -1.46 -7.18
N SER A 86 9.46 -2.71 -6.96
CA SER A 86 8.67 -3.89 -7.31
C SER A 86 7.72 -4.30 -6.19
N ARG A 87 6.42 -4.16 -6.44
CA ARG A 87 5.38 -4.67 -5.54
C ARG A 87 5.59 -6.14 -5.17
N LYS A 88 5.85 -7.02 -6.14
CA LYS A 88 5.92 -8.47 -5.92
C LYS A 88 7.26 -8.92 -5.33
N LYS A 89 8.39 -8.38 -5.81
CA LYS A 89 9.72 -8.88 -5.45
C LYS A 89 10.28 -8.24 -4.19
N GLU A 90 9.81 -7.04 -3.82
CA GLU A 90 10.43 -6.24 -2.75
C GLU A 90 9.41 -5.86 -1.68
N VAL A 91 8.35 -5.15 -2.07
CA VAL A 91 7.37 -4.59 -1.14
C VAL A 91 6.54 -5.68 -0.46
N LEU A 92 6.06 -6.68 -1.21
CA LEU A 92 5.26 -7.77 -0.66
C LEU A 92 6.06 -8.61 0.35
N PRO A 93 7.31 -9.06 0.08
CA PRO A 93 8.15 -9.68 1.11
C PRO A 93 8.40 -8.80 2.34
N TRP A 94 8.58 -7.49 2.16
CA TRP A 94 8.72 -6.56 3.29
C TRP A 94 7.43 -6.50 4.13
N LEU A 95 6.26 -6.35 3.50
CA LEU A 95 4.95 -6.35 4.16
C LEU A 95 4.70 -7.66 4.91
N THR A 96 5.04 -8.80 4.32
CA THR A 96 4.91 -10.12 4.97
C THR A 96 5.71 -10.17 6.27
N ARG A 97 6.94 -9.65 6.30
CA ARG A 97 7.74 -9.59 7.52
C ARG A 97 7.13 -8.66 8.57
N GLN A 98 6.61 -7.49 8.17
CA GLN A 98 5.97 -6.57 9.12
C GLN A 98 4.73 -7.19 9.77
N ILE A 99 3.87 -7.82 8.98
CA ILE A 99 2.64 -8.46 9.48
C ILE A 99 2.99 -9.63 10.41
N ALA A 100 3.99 -10.44 10.07
CA ALA A 100 4.47 -11.52 10.93
C ALA A 100 5.06 -11.01 12.26
N ASN A 101 5.64 -9.81 12.27
CA ASN A 101 6.18 -9.19 13.49
C ASN A 101 5.11 -8.56 14.36
N ALA A 102 4.05 -8.01 13.77
CA ALA A 102 2.96 -7.37 14.52
C ALA A 102 2.00 -8.36 15.19
N GLY A 103 1.94 -9.61 14.71
CA GLY A 103 1.15 -10.68 15.34
C GLY A 103 1.84 -11.37 16.52
N ARG A 104 2.95 -10.83 17.03
CA ARG A 104 3.70 -11.35 18.18
C ARG A 104 3.45 -10.52 19.43
#